data_AF-A0AB35N1V4-F1
#
_entry.id   AF-A0AB35N1V4-F1
#
_cell.length_a   1.000
_cell.length_b   1.000
_cell.length_c   1.000
_cell.angle_alpha   90.00
_cell.angle_beta   90.00
_cell.angle_gamma   90.00
#
_symmetry.space_group_name_H-M   'P 1'
#
loop_
_entity.id
_entity.type
_entity.pdbx_description
1 polymer ?
#
loop_
_entity_poly.entity_id
_entity_poly.type
_entity_poly.pdbx_seq_one_letter_code
_entity_poly.pdbx_strand_id
1 'polypeptide(L)' 'MSNQRKTPVEIIKDRMEVLQKHSDEYQSNPSLTSHTKEASANYYRGALNELFRLTKMLGTD' A
#
# COMPACT_ATOMS: atom_id res chain seq x y z
N MET A 1 19.39 20.66 1.03
CA MET A 1 18.55 19.45 1.11
C MET A 1 19.29 18.34 0.38
N SER A 2 19.61 17.24 1.05
CA SER A 2 20.33 16.11 0.45
C SER A 2 19.44 15.44 -0.60
N ASN A 3 19.85 15.45 -1.87
CA ASN A 3 19.20 14.73 -2.97
C ASN A 3 19.59 13.23 -2.90
N GLN A 4 19.33 12.57 -1.78
CA GLN A 4 19.48 11.12 -1.70
C GLN A 4 18.36 10.49 -2.54
N ARG A 5 18.76 9.88 -3.65
CA ARG A 5 17.86 9.07 -4.48
C ARG A 5 17.46 7.84 -3.68
N LYS A 6 16.16 7.68 -3.44
CA LYS A 6 15.58 6.48 -2.83
C LYS A 6 15.84 5.28 -3.74
N THR A 7 16.19 4.15 -3.13
CA THR A 7 16.23 2.85 -3.80
C THR A 7 14.83 2.42 -4.25
N PRO A 8 14.70 1.55 -5.26
CA PRO A 8 13.41 0.99 -5.65
C PRO A 8 12.65 0.36 -4.48
N VAL A 9 13.35 -0.32 -3.57
CA VAL A 9 12.76 -0.94 -2.37
C VAL A 9 12.19 0.10 -1.41
N GLU A 10 12.90 1.21 -1.17
CA GLU A 10 12.39 2.32 -0.34
C GLU A 10 11.15 2.96 -0.96
N ILE A 11 11.15 3.16 -2.29
CA ILE A 11 9.99 3.70 -3.01
C ILE A 11 8.78 2.77 -2.87
N ILE A 12 8.97 1.46 -2.93
CA ILE A 12 7.88 0.48 -2.77
C ILE A 12 7.35 0.49 -1.33
N LYS A 13 8.23 0.55 -0.33
CA LYS A 13 7.83 0.67 1.09
C LYS A 13 6.99 1.91 1.34
N ASP A 14 7.43 3.08 0.84
CA ASP A 14 6.65 4.32 0.94
C ASP A 14 5.24 4.16 0.35
N ARG A 15 5.12 3.49 -0.81
CA ARG A 15 3.83 3.25 -1.46
C ARG A 15 2.96 2.29 -0.66
N MET A 16 3.54 1.26 -0.05
CA MET A 16 2.81 0.34 0.83
C MET A 16 2.24 1.08 2.05
N GLU A 17 3.02 1.97 2.66
CA GLU A 17 2.56 2.78 3.80
C GLU A 17 1.36 3.67 3.44
N VAL A 18 1.43 4.35 2.28
CA VAL A 18 0.32 5.18 1.79
C VAL A 18 -0.93 4.35 1.51
N LEU A 19 -0.79 3.19 0.87
CA LEU A 19 -1.93 2.32 0.59
C LEU A 19 -2.54 1.72 1.84
N GLN A 20 -1.72 1.35 2.83
CA GLN A 20 -2.20 0.86 4.12
C GLN A 20 -3.01 1.95 4.83
N LYS A 21 -2.49 3.18 4.86
CA LYS A 21 -3.21 4.33 5.42
C LYS A 21 -4.58 4.53 4.76
N HIS A 22 -4.64 4.53 3.43
CA HIS A 22 -5.92 4.67 2.72
C HIS A 22 -6.87 3.50 2.99
N SER A 23 -6.36 2.27 3.08
CA SER A 23 -7.17 1.11 3.48
C SER A 23 -7.82 1.35 4.85
N ASP A 24 -7.05 1.80 5.84
CA ASP A 24 -7.54 2.05 7.19
C ASP A 24 -8.55 3.21 7.24
N GLU A 25 -8.33 4.27 6.46
CA GLU A 25 -9.27 5.38 6.29
C GLU A 25 -10.61 4.91 5.72
N TYR A 26 -10.60 4.05 4.69
CA TYR A 26 -11.84 3.49 4.13
C TYR A 26 -12.56 2.58 5.13
N GLN A 27 -11.84 1.73 5.88
CA GLN A 27 -12.46 0.85 6.86
C GLN A 27 -13.09 1.62 8.03
N SER A 28 -12.40 2.65 8.51
CA SER A 28 -12.87 3.49 9.63
C SER A 28 -13.93 4.52 9.24
N ASN A 29 -14.11 4.82 7.95
CA ASN A 29 -15.07 5.83 7.50
C ASN A 29 -16.52 5.41 7.80
N PRO A 30 -17.26 6.14 8.67
CA PRO A 30 -18.63 5.79 9.04
C PRO A 30 -19.65 6.08 7.93
N SER A 31 -19.32 6.92 6.94
CA SER A 31 -20.19 7.30 5.84
C SER A 31 -20.19 6.29 4.69
N LEU A 32 -19.29 5.32 4.69
CA LEU A 32 -19.22 4.29 3.65
C LEU A 32 -20.10 3.08 3.99
N THR A 33 -20.77 2.57 2.96
CA THR A 33 -21.52 1.31 3.06
C THR A 33 -20.59 0.13 3.28
N SER A 34 -21.10 -0.97 3.88
CA SER A 34 -20.35 -2.21 4.03
C SER A 34 -19.82 -2.75 2.70
N HIS A 35 -20.61 -2.65 1.63
CA HIS A 35 -20.19 -3.08 0.30
C HIS A 35 -19.00 -2.26 -0.23
N THR A 36 -19.03 -0.93 -0.05
CA THR A 36 -17.89 -0.07 -0.42
C THR A 36 -16.64 -0.38 0.40
N LYS A 37 -16.81 -0.63 1.70
CA LYS A 37 -15.70 -1.04 2.58
C LYS A 37 -15.08 -2.36 2.13
N GLU A 38 -15.90 -3.35 1.79
CA GLU A 38 -15.42 -4.64 1.29
C GLU A 38 -14.70 -4.50 -0.07
N ALA A 39 -15.29 -3.77 -1.01
CA ALA A 39 -14.69 -3.52 -2.32
C ALA A 39 -13.32 -2.83 -2.18
N SER A 40 -13.24 -1.80 -1.33
CA SER A 40 -11.97 -1.12 -1.04
C SER A 40 -10.95 -2.04 -0.37
N ALA A 41 -11.37 -2.88 0.60
CA ALA A 41 -10.49 -3.83 1.27
C ALA A 41 -9.87 -4.83 0.28
N ASN A 42 -10.67 -5.33 -0.68
CA ASN A 42 -10.18 -6.23 -1.72
C ASN A 42 -9.18 -5.53 -2.65
N TYR A 43 -9.47 -4.29 -3.05
CA TYR A 43 -8.58 -3.48 -3.87
C TYR A 43 -7.22 -3.24 -3.18
N TYR A 44 -7.22 -2.71 -1.95
CA TYR A 44 -5.99 -2.39 -1.22
C TYR A 44 -5.20 -3.65 -0.88
N ARG A 45 -5.86 -4.76 -0.51
CA ARG A 45 -5.19 -6.05 -0.27
C ARG A 45 -4.46 -6.55 -1.51
N GLY A 46 -5.09 -6.50 -2.68
CA GLY A 46 -4.46 -6.90 -3.94
C GLY A 46 -3.22 -6.06 -4.26
N ALA A 47 -3.33 -4.73 -4.14
CA ALA A 47 -2.22 -3.82 -4.39
C ALA A 47 -1.05 -4.04 -3.41
N LEU A 48 -1.34 -4.19 -2.10
CA LEU A 48 -0.33 -4.42 -1.07
C LEU A 48 0.40 -5.76 -1.28
N ASN A 49 -0.33 -6.81 -1.64
CA ASN A 49 0.28 -8.12 -1.94
C ASN A 49 1.26 -8.03 -3.12
N GLU A 50 0.89 -7.31 -4.18
CA GLU A 50 1.76 -7.14 -5.34
C GLU A 50 3.02 -6.33 -5.01
N LEU A 51 2.87 -5.23 -4.25
CA LEU A 51 4.02 -4.44 -3.79
C LEU A 51 4.94 -5.24 -2.86
N PHE A 52 4.37 -6.06 -1.97
CA PHE A 52 5.16 -6.95 -1.13
C PHE A 52 5.94 -7.98 -1.96
N ARG A 53 5.29 -8.58 -2.97
CA ARG A 53 5.94 -9.50 -3.92
C ARG A 53 7.11 -8.85 -4.64
N LEU A 54 6.91 -7.64 -5.16
CA LEU A 54 7.97 -6.86 -5.83
C LEU A 54 9.12 -6.52 -4.88
N THR A 55 8.83 -6.17 -3.62
CA THR A 55 9.85 -5.92 -2.61
C THR A 55 10.73 -7.14 -2.36
N LYS A 56 10.14 -8.34 -2.34
CA LYS A 56 10.89 -9.58 -2.17
C LYS A 56 11.76 -9.89 -3.39
N MET A 57 11.25 -9.71 -4.60
CA MET A 57 12.03 -9.93 -5.83
C MET A 57 13.21 -8.96 -5.96
N LEU A 58 13.06 -7.72 -5.50
CA LEU A 58 14.11 -6.70 -5.56
C LEU A 58 15.05 -6.71 -4.34
N GLY A 59 14.68 -7.41 -3.27
CA GLY A 59 15.47 -7.52 -2.04
C GLY A 59 16.28 -8.81 -1.93
N THR A 60 16.16 -9.71 -2.90
CA THR A 60 17.04 -10.87 -3.09
C THR A 60 18.14 -10.49 -4.07
N ASP A 61 19.13 -9.76 -3.57
CA ASP A 61 20.49 -9.67 -4.13
C ASP A 61 21.46 -10.24 -3.09
#